data_AF-A0A699WF14-F1
#
_entry.id   AF-A0A699WF14-F1
#
_cell.length_a   1.000
_cell.length_b   1.000
_cell.length_c   1.000
_cell.angle_alpha   90.00
_cell.angle_beta   90.00
_cell.angle_gamma   90.00
#
_symmetry.space_group_name_H-M   'P 1'
#
loop_
_entity.id
_entity.type
_entity.pdbx_description
1 polymer ?
#
loop_
_entity_poly.entity_id
_entity_poly.type
_entity_poly.pdbx_seq_one_letter_code
_entity_poly.pdbx_strand_id
1 'polypeptide(L)'
;MCSEKIVRIPWGNETLIIHGDGRNQGNETRLSIISCTKTEKYVKKGFPIFLAHITTKDVEDKSEKKRLEDVPIVRNFPGVFPEELPGLPSTRPVEFQIDLVPGATPVARAPYRLAPFEMKELAEQLKELSEKGFIRPSSSPWGA
;
A
#
# COMPACT_ATOMS: atom_id res chain seq x y z
N MET A 1 11.34 -15.85 -10.11
CA MET A 1 12.63 -15.64 -9.39
C MET A 1 13.48 -16.88 -9.59
N CYS A 2 14.74 -16.77 -10.02
CA CYS A 2 15.62 -17.94 -10.14
C CYS A 2 15.64 -18.68 -8.79
N SER A 3 15.19 -19.93 -8.79
CA SER A 3 15.17 -20.81 -7.61
C SER A 3 16.54 -20.89 -6.94
N GLU A 4 17.61 -20.71 -7.72
CA GLU A 4 19.00 -20.74 -7.29
C GLU A 4 19.55 -19.41 -6.76
N LYS A 5 18.82 -18.28 -6.88
CA LYS A 5 19.31 -16.93 -6.51
C LYS A 5 20.69 -16.57 -7.10
N ILE A 6 21.01 -17.06 -8.29
CA ILE A 6 22.29 -16.82 -8.98
C ILE A 6 22.03 -15.98 -10.23
N VAL A 7 22.88 -14.99 -10.47
CA VAL A 7 22.95 -14.23 -11.74
C VAL A 7 24.25 -14.58 -12.45
N ARG A 8 24.16 -15.04 -13.71
CA ARG A 8 25.32 -15.35 -14.56
C ARG A 8 25.43 -14.28 -15.65
N ILE A 9 26.58 -13.62 -15.72
CA ILE A 9 26.86 -12.55 -16.70
C ILE A 9 28.05 -12.99 -17.55
N PRO A 10 27.91 -13.14 -18.88
CA PRO A 10 29.05 -13.43 -19.74
C PRO A 10 30.00 -12.23 -19.75
N TRP A 11 31.30 -12.48 -19.56
CA TRP A 11 32.35 -11.47 -19.51
C TRP A 11 33.60 -11.95 -20.24
N GLY A 12 33.77 -11.52 -21.50
CA GLY A 12 34.84 -12.03 -22.36
C GLY A 12 34.68 -13.53 -22.59
N ASN A 13 35.71 -14.32 -22.23
CA ASN A 13 35.69 -15.79 -22.28
C ASN A 13 35.24 -16.44 -20.96
N GLU A 14 34.90 -15.63 -19.96
CA GLU A 14 34.51 -16.09 -18.63
C GLU A 14 33.05 -15.78 -18.34
N THR A 15 32.51 -16.35 -17.26
CA THR A 15 31.17 -16.04 -16.77
C THR A 15 31.27 -15.58 -15.32
N LEU A 16 30.85 -14.34 -15.06
CA LEU A 16 30.73 -13.82 -13.71
C LEU A 16 29.48 -14.40 -13.05
N ILE A 17 29.64 -14.99 -11.87
CA ILE A 17 28.56 -15.60 -11.10
C ILE A 17 28.33 -14.75 -9.83
N ILE A 18 27.15 -14.15 -9.72
CA ILE A 18 26.73 -13.36 -8.57
C ILE A 18 25.73 -14.19 -7.77
N HIS A 19 26.08 -14.51 -6.54
CA HIS A 19 25.19 -15.21 -5.60
C HIS A 19 24.38 -14.19 -4.80
N GLY A 20 23.06 -14.35 -4.79
CA GLY A 20 22.17 -13.66 -3.87
C GLY A 20 22.26 -14.23 -2.45
N ASP A 21 21.77 -13.47 -1.48
CA ASP A 21 21.80 -13.86 -0.06
C ASP A 21 20.99 -15.15 0.21
N GLY A 22 21.72 -16.21 0.57
CA GLY A 22 21.22 -17.56 0.81
C GLY A 22 21.26 -17.92 2.29
N ARG A 23 20.21 -17.59 3.04
CA ARG A 23 20.07 -17.84 4.50
C ARG A 23 20.05 -19.32 4.96
N ASN A 24 20.41 -20.29 4.12
CA ASN A 24 20.16 -21.71 4.39
C ASN A 24 21.40 -22.53 4.84
N GLN A 25 22.57 -21.93 5.00
CA GLN A 25 23.73 -22.59 5.61
C GLN A 25 24.35 -21.66 6.65
N GLY A 26 24.68 -22.20 7.82
CA GLY A 26 25.03 -21.48 9.07
C GLY A 26 26.33 -20.68 9.07
N ASN A 27 26.74 -20.15 7.93
CA ASN A 27 27.86 -19.24 7.76
C ASN A 27 27.36 -17.99 6.99
N GLU A 28 27.08 -16.91 7.73
CA GLU A 28 26.65 -15.62 7.21
C GLU A 28 27.64 -15.07 6.16
N THR A 29 27.38 -15.28 4.86
CA THR A 29 28.03 -14.44 3.83
C THR A 29 27.35 -13.08 3.85
N ARG A 30 27.80 -12.20 4.73
CA ARG A 30 27.38 -10.79 4.74
C ARG A 30 27.60 -10.21 3.36
N LEU A 31 26.52 -9.79 2.69
CA LEU A 31 26.62 -9.01 1.46
C LEU A 31 27.56 -7.82 1.73
N SER A 32 28.62 -7.69 0.93
CA SER A 32 29.56 -6.58 1.07
C SER A 32 28.95 -5.30 0.50
N ILE A 33 28.07 -4.67 1.27
CA ILE A 33 27.47 -3.39 0.92
C ILE A 33 28.57 -2.33 0.95
N ILE A 34 28.68 -1.53 -0.11
CA ILE A 34 29.62 -0.42 -0.20
C ILE A 34 28.89 0.92 -0.25
N SER A 35 29.53 1.98 0.25
CA SER A 35 29.00 3.34 0.18
C SER A 35 29.09 3.92 -1.23
N CYS A 36 28.26 4.92 -1.54
CA CYS A 36 28.30 5.66 -2.80
C CYS A 36 29.69 6.25 -3.09
N THR A 37 30.36 6.81 -2.07
CA THR A 37 31.73 7.36 -2.19
C THR A 37 32.76 6.31 -2.59
N LYS A 38 32.59 5.07 -2.16
CA LYS A 38 33.48 3.96 -2.52
C LYS A 38 33.20 3.49 -3.95
N THR A 39 31.93 3.46 -4.34
CA THR A 39 31.51 3.20 -5.73
C THR A 39 32.12 4.22 -6.69
N GLU A 40 32.05 5.53 -6.40
CA GLU A 40 32.67 6.57 -7.24
C GLU A 40 34.19 6.38 -7.41
N LYS A 41 34.90 5.97 -6.36
CA LYS A 41 36.34 5.66 -6.44
C LYS A 41 36.61 4.48 -7.38
N TYR A 42 35.76 3.47 -7.37
CA TYR A 42 35.89 2.33 -8.28
C TYR A 42 35.57 2.72 -9.73
N VAL A 43 34.55 3.55 -9.96
CA VAL A 43 34.28 4.14 -11.29
C VAL A 43 35.52 4.85 -11.83
N LYS A 44 36.11 5.75 -11.04
CA LYS A 44 37.28 6.55 -11.44
C LYS A 44 38.54 5.71 -11.72
N LYS A 45 38.64 4.54 -11.10
CA LYS A 45 39.73 3.57 -11.33
C LYS A 45 39.49 2.67 -12.55
N GLY A 46 38.37 2.85 -13.27
CA GLY A 46 38.05 2.10 -14.48
C GLY A 46 37.48 0.70 -14.20
N PHE A 47 36.97 0.42 -12.99
CA PHE A 47 36.32 -0.85 -12.73
C PHE A 47 34.98 -0.94 -13.46
N PRO A 48 34.65 -2.09 -14.08
CA PRO A 48 33.36 -2.31 -14.71
C PRO A 48 32.25 -2.37 -13.66
N ILE A 49 31.11 -1.74 -13.96
CA ILE A 49 29.94 -1.67 -13.07
C ILE A 49 28.73 -2.22 -13.81
N PHE A 50 27.98 -3.08 -13.13
CA PHE A 50 26.77 -3.68 -13.64
C PHE A 50 25.57 -3.15 -12.87
N LEU A 51 24.54 -2.74 -13.59
CA LEU A 51 23.23 -2.40 -13.02
C LEU A 51 22.28 -3.55 -13.28
N ALA A 52 21.77 -4.15 -12.20
CA ALA A 52 20.73 -5.17 -12.28
C ALA A 52 19.37 -4.54 -11.97
N HIS A 53 18.44 -4.61 -12.91
CA HIS A 53 17.05 -4.25 -12.67
C HIS A 53 16.27 -5.51 -12.34
N ILE A 54 15.73 -5.59 -11.12
CA ILE A 54 14.92 -6.72 -10.67
C ILE A 54 13.47 -6.40 -11.00
N THR A 55 12.93 -7.05 -12.03
CA THR A 55 11.48 -7.09 -12.25
C THR A 55 10.92 -8.36 -11.65
N THR A 56 10.00 -8.22 -10.71
CA THR A 56 9.02 -9.25 -10.46
C THR A 56 8.12 -9.25 -11.70
N LYS A 57 8.44 -10.12 -12.67
CA LYS A 57 7.33 -10.66 -13.45
C LYS A 57 6.47 -11.35 -12.39
N ASP A 58 5.31 -10.77 -12.12
CA ASP A 58 4.14 -11.55 -11.79
C ASP A 58 4.05 -12.59 -12.91
N VAL A 59 4.81 -13.67 -12.79
CA VAL A 59 4.33 -14.93 -13.31
C VAL A 59 2.98 -14.99 -12.64
N GLU A 60 1.93 -14.91 -13.44
CA GLU A 60 0.67 -15.53 -13.12
C GLU A 60 1.03 -16.96 -12.76
N ASP A 61 1.51 -17.14 -11.53
CA ASP A 61 1.55 -18.40 -10.89
C ASP A 61 0.10 -18.83 -11.05
N LYS A 62 -0.12 -19.88 -11.83
CA LYS A 62 -1.46 -20.43 -12.02
C LYS A 62 -2.03 -20.96 -10.70
N SER A 63 -1.30 -20.85 -9.59
CA SER A 63 -1.91 -20.72 -8.28
C SER A 63 -2.71 -19.41 -8.27
N GLU A 64 -4.03 -19.51 -8.43
CA GLU A 64 -4.98 -18.44 -8.15
C GLU A 64 -4.39 -17.48 -7.11
N LYS A 65 -4.06 -16.24 -7.52
CA LYS A 65 -3.64 -15.20 -6.57
C LYS A 65 -4.70 -15.23 -5.48
N LYS A 66 -4.33 -15.67 -4.27
CA LYS A 66 -5.28 -15.87 -3.16
C LYS A 66 -6.13 -14.61 -3.05
N ARG A 67 -7.38 -14.70 -3.47
CA ARG A 67 -8.30 -13.58 -3.43
C ARG A 67 -8.84 -13.45 -2.01
N LEU A 68 -9.40 -12.30 -1.66
CA LEU A 68 -10.04 -12.15 -0.36
C LEU A 68 -11.19 -13.14 -0.20
N GLU A 69 -11.84 -13.50 -1.30
CA GLU A 69 -12.87 -14.52 -1.39
C GLU A 69 -12.38 -15.94 -1.01
N ASP A 70 -11.07 -16.21 -1.06
CA ASP A 70 -10.49 -17.50 -0.64
C ASP A 70 -10.34 -17.63 0.87
N VAL A 71 -10.47 -16.52 1.61
CA VAL A 71 -10.47 -16.53 3.06
C VAL A 71 -11.78 -17.16 3.54
N PRO A 72 -11.74 -18.27 4.31
CA PRO A 72 -12.95 -19.02 4.68
C PRO A 72 -14.04 -18.16 5.33
N ILE A 73 -13.65 -17.15 6.13
CA ILE A 73 -14.62 -16.27 6.79
C ILE A 73 -15.31 -15.31 5.81
N VAL A 74 -14.59 -14.79 4.81
CA VAL A 74 -15.16 -13.88 3.80
C VAL A 74 -16.13 -14.66 2.92
N ARG A 75 -15.73 -15.87 2.49
CA ARG A 75 -16.56 -16.77 1.69
C ARG A 75 -17.86 -17.19 2.39
N ASN A 76 -17.79 -17.43 3.71
CA ASN A 76 -18.95 -17.85 4.49
C ASN A 76 -19.94 -16.70 4.76
N PHE A 77 -19.51 -15.44 4.63
CA PHE A 77 -20.33 -14.26 4.93
C PHE A 77 -20.27 -13.20 3.82
N PRO A 78 -20.68 -13.51 2.59
CA PRO A 78 -20.58 -12.59 1.45
C PRO A 78 -21.42 -11.32 1.64
N GLY A 79 -22.52 -11.39 2.40
CA GLY A 79 -23.34 -10.22 2.73
C GLY A 79 -22.75 -9.28 3.78
N VAL A 80 -21.73 -9.73 4.53
CA VAL A 80 -21.00 -8.90 5.53
C VAL A 80 -19.79 -8.22 4.90
N PHE A 81 -19.21 -8.85 3.86
CA PHE A 81 -18.04 -8.35 3.14
C PHE A 81 -18.35 -8.10 1.65
N PRO A 82 -19.32 -7.23 1.32
CA PRO A 82 -19.54 -6.86 -0.07
C PRO A 82 -18.37 -6.02 -0.60
N GLU A 83 -18.10 -6.10 -1.89
CA GLU A 83 -17.06 -5.31 -2.56
C GLU A 83 -17.36 -3.80 -2.49
N GLU A 84 -18.65 -3.44 -2.51
CA GLU A 84 -19.14 -2.09 -2.28
C GLU A 84 -20.15 -2.05 -1.11
N LEU A 85 -20.08 -1.00 -0.30
CA LEU A 85 -21.00 -0.83 0.84
C LEU A 85 -22.43 -0.55 0.33
N PRO A 86 -23.46 -1.27 0.85
CA PRO A 86 -24.84 -1.22 0.35
C PRO A 86 -25.63 0.04 0.77
N GLY A 87 -24.97 1.20 0.82
CA GLY A 87 -25.56 2.46 1.31
C GLY A 87 -25.79 2.46 2.82
N LEU A 88 -26.63 3.40 3.29
CA LEU A 88 -27.02 3.44 4.70
C LEU A 88 -27.79 2.18 5.09
N PRO A 89 -27.55 1.62 6.29
CA PRO A 89 -28.38 0.54 6.80
C PRO A 89 -29.83 1.03 6.92
N SER A 90 -30.78 0.10 6.79
CA SER A 90 -32.19 0.40 7.04
C SER A 90 -32.40 1.01 8.43
N THR A 91 -33.47 1.79 8.57
CA THR A 91 -33.84 2.43 9.84
C THR A 91 -33.87 1.37 10.94
N ARG A 92 -32.96 1.52 11.92
CA ARG A 92 -32.89 0.64 13.08
C ARG A 92 -33.89 1.13 14.14
N PRO A 93 -34.44 0.23 14.97
CA PRO A 93 -35.33 0.62 16.07
C PRO A 93 -34.66 1.51 17.13
N VAL A 94 -33.32 1.47 17.18
CA VAL A 94 -32.50 2.26 18.10
C VAL A 94 -31.72 3.28 17.28
N GLU A 95 -31.93 4.55 17.59
CA GLU A 95 -31.16 5.66 17.05
C GLU A 95 -29.85 5.83 17.85
N PHE A 96 -28.77 6.14 17.15
CA PHE A 96 -27.51 6.51 17.80
C PHE A 96 -27.61 7.97 18.24
N GLN A 97 -27.63 8.19 19.56
CA GLN A 97 -27.56 9.51 20.17
C GLN A 97 -26.14 9.77 20.71
N ILE A 98 -25.65 10.99 20.53
CA ILE A 98 -24.41 11.46 21.14
C ILE A 98 -24.80 12.38 22.29
N ASP A 99 -24.64 11.90 23.52
CA ASP A 99 -24.91 12.71 24.70
C ASP A 99 -23.79 13.72 24.94
N LEU A 100 -24.18 14.99 25.10
CA LEU A 100 -23.26 16.06 25.44
C LEU A 100 -23.12 16.18 26.95
N VAL A 101 -21.91 16.45 27.41
CA VAL A 101 -21.69 16.84 28.81
C VAL A 101 -22.45 18.14 29.11
N PRO A 102 -23.09 18.28 30.29
CA PRO A 102 -23.80 19.51 30.65
C PRO A 102 -22.90 20.75 30.51
N GLY A 103 -23.39 21.77 29.80
CA GLY A 103 -22.64 23.01 29.53
C GLY A 103 -21.74 22.98 28.29
N ALA A 104 -21.72 21.89 27.52
CA ALA A 104 -21.03 21.86 26.23
C ALA A 104 -21.63 22.90 25.26
N THR A 105 -20.77 23.72 24.65
CA THR A 105 -21.15 24.70 23.62
C THR A 105 -20.62 24.28 22.25
N PRO A 106 -21.32 24.61 21.15
CA PRO A 106 -20.82 24.33 19.81
C PRO A 106 -19.46 24.96 19.54
N VAL A 107 -18.61 24.21 18.84
CA VAL A 107 -17.30 24.68 18.36
C VAL A 107 -17.28 24.54 16.85
N ALA A 108 -16.90 25.60 16.15
CA ALA A 108 -16.68 25.63 14.71
C ALA A 108 -15.25 26.06 14.41
N ARG A 109 -14.50 25.21 13.72
CA ARG A 109 -13.14 25.48 13.25
C ARG A 109 -13.12 25.65 11.75
N ALA A 110 -12.18 26.47 11.27
CA ALA A 110 -11.96 26.61 9.84
C ALA A 110 -11.31 25.33 9.29
N PRO A 111 -11.75 24.84 8.11
CA PRO A 111 -11.10 23.69 7.47
C PRO A 111 -9.62 23.95 7.22
N TYR A 112 -8.82 22.90 7.30
CA TYR A 112 -7.40 22.97 6.94
C TYR A 112 -7.21 23.34 5.47
N ARG A 113 -6.08 24.00 5.18
CA ARG A 113 -5.69 24.31 3.81
C ARG A 113 -5.19 23.03 3.13
N LEU A 114 -5.79 22.70 2.00
CA LEU A 114 -5.42 21.57 1.15
C LEU A 114 -4.80 22.05 -0.15
N ALA A 115 -3.87 21.27 -0.69
CA ALA A 115 -3.36 21.50 -2.04
C ALA A 115 -4.46 21.23 -3.09
N PRO A 116 -4.35 21.77 -4.32
CA PRO A 116 -5.39 21.58 -5.34
C PRO A 116 -5.72 20.11 -5.66
N PHE A 117 -4.72 19.22 -5.60
CA PHE A 117 -4.92 17.79 -5.84
C PHE A 117 -5.75 17.14 -4.73
N GLU A 118 -5.40 17.39 -3.46
CA GLU A 118 -6.11 16.87 -2.28
C GLU A 118 -7.56 17.40 -2.24
N MET A 119 -7.77 18.66 -2.62
CA MET A 119 -9.11 19.25 -2.68
C MET A 119 -9.99 18.57 -3.74
N LYS A 120 -9.40 18.19 -4.88
CA LYS A 120 -10.12 17.45 -5.93
C LYS A 120 -10.51 16.05 -5.44
N GLU A 121 -9.57 15.33 -4.84
CA GLU A 121 -9.83 13.99 -4.29
C GLU A 121 -10.91 14.04 -3.20
N LEU A 122 -10.83 15.00 -2.28
CA LEU A 122 -11.85 15.19 -1.25
C LEU A 122 -13.24 15.47 -1.85
N ALA A 123 -13.31 16.29 -2.90
CA ALA A 123 -14.59 16.59 -3.57
C ALA A 123 -15.20 15.35 -4.23
N GLU A 124 -14.38 14.50 -4.84
CA GLU A 124 -14.81 13.22 -5.44
C GLU A 124 -15.36 12.27 -4.37
N GLN A 125 -14.66 12.14 -3.23
CA GLN A 125 -15.12 11.32 -2.10
C GLN A 125 -16.42 11.84 -1.48
N LEU A 126 -16.55 13.16 -1.26
CA LEU A 126 -17.77 13.76 -0.73
C LEU A 126 -18.97 13.54 -1.67
N LYS A 127 -18.75 13.63 -2.98
CA LYS A 127 -19.78 13.35 -3.98
C LYS A 127 -20.24 11.89 -3.89
N GLU A 128 -19.31 10.94 -3.86
CA GLU A 128 -19.63 9.52 -3.74
C GLU A 128 -20.42 9.23 -2.45
N LEU A 129 -19.98 9.76 -1.31
CA LEU A 129 -20.66 9.59 -0.02
C LEU A 129 -22.07 10.20 -0.03
N SER A 130 -22.25 11.34 -0.70
CA SER A 130 -23.56 11.97 -0.86
C SER A 130 -24.48 11.17 -1.78
N GLU A 131 -23.97 10.62 -2.88
CA GLU A 131 -24.75 9.79 -3.82
C GLU A 131 -25.18 8.47 -3.17
N LYS A 132 -24.33 7.90 -2.32
CA LYS A 132 -24.66 6.71 -1.50
C LYS A 132 -25.55 7.04 -0.29
N GLY A 133 -25.81 8.32 -0.04
CA GLY A 133 -26.69 8.79 1.04
C GLY A 133 -26.08 8.77 2.44
N PHE A 134 -24.78 8.48 2.59
CA PHE A 134 -24.11 8.45 3.90
C PHE A 134 -24.01 9.83 4.54
N ILE A 135 -23.95 10.88 3.73
CA ILE A 135 -23.89 12.27 4.17
C ILE A 135 -24.92 13.12 3.43
N ARG A 136 -25.24 14.28 4.01
CA ARG A 136 -26.07 15.30 3.38
C ARG A 136 -25.58 16.69 3.79
N PRO A 137 -25.86 17.74 3.00
CA PRO A 137 -25.63 19.11 3.43
C PRO A 137 -26.32 19.40 4.76
N SER A 138 -25.67 20.17 5.63
CA SER A 138 -26.22 20.57 6.92
C SER A 138 -25.84 21.99 7.29
N SER A 139 -26.66 22.62 8.13
CA SER A 139 -26.41 23.94 8.72
C SER A 139 -26.21 23.75 10.23
N SER A 140 -25.02 23.29 10.62
CA SER A 140 -24.68 22.99 12.01
C SER A 140 -23.90 24.14 12.66
N PRO A 141 -24.16 24.47 13.94
CA PRO A 141 -23.27 25.35 14.70
C PRO A 141 -21.94 24.69 15.08
N TRP A 142 -21.80 23.37 14.83
CA TRP A 142 -20.57 22.61 15.04
C TRP A 142 -19.79 22.46 13.72
N GLY A 143 -18.48 22.65 13.78
CA GLY A 143 -17.54 22.46 12.66
C GLY A 143 -16.19 21.97 13.18
N ALA A 144 -15.68 20.88 12.61
CA ALA A 144 -14.43 20.24 13.01
C ALA A 144 -13.22 20.80 12.27
#